data_AF-A0A819R902-F1
#
_entry.id   AF-A0A819R902-F1
#
_cell.length_a   1.000
_cell.length_b   1.000
_cell.length_c   1.000
_cell.angle_alpha   90.00
_cell.angle_beta   90.00
_cell.angle_gamma   90.00
#
_symmetry.space_group_name_H-M   'P 1'
#
loop_
_entity.id
_entity.type
_entity.pdbx_description
1 polymer ?
#
loop_
_entity_poly.entity_id
_entity_poly.type
_entity_poly.pdbx_seq_one_letter_code
_entity_poly.pdbx_strand_id
1 'polypeptide(L)'
;MKHLIHITEFVVVSNLENRIIDAGINKAENWWKNRHNHSKSQQISEMTSSPIVEKSGQLIIEILRTQDLHESRSSMLTTTSFKRPYVIIECNKQRFQTTQADSNSTNRNSYWTSGNGPFCFNISNLNMDYLTIWVQQQDRLRVIKGNESKMLGMCEINISQLIHQEQVWLPLRKDNRPAGQILLQIVFIPKEESSR
;
A
#
# COMPACT_ATOMS: atom_id res chain seq x y z
N MET A 1 19.24 -21.99 -48.23
CA MET A 1 18.36 -22.50 -47.16
C MET A 1 18.50 -21.59 -45.95
N LYS A 2 17.42 -21.45 -45.20
CA LYS A 2 17.03 -20.30 -44.37
C LYS A 2 18.05 -19.87 -43.31
N HIS A 3 18.21 -18.56 -43.20
CA HIS A 3 18.80 -17.81 -42.09
C HIS A 3 18.21 -18.20 -40.75
N LEU A 4 19.06 -18.30 -39.72
CA LEU A 4 18.65 -18.07 -38.34
C LEU A 4 19.56 -16.98 -37.78
N ILE A 5 19.10 -15.74 -37.90
CA ILE A 5 19.63 -14.61 -37.14
C ILE A 5 19.06 -14.78 -35.73
N HIS A 6 19.86 -15.29 -34.80
CA HIS A 6 19.52 -15.31 -33.39
C HIS A 6 19.83 -13.91 -32.84
N ILE A 7 18.83 -13.03 -32.87
CA ILE A 7 18.94 -11.70 -32.28
C ILE A 7 19.01 -11.89 -30.76
N THR A 8 20.13 -11.47 -30.20
CA THR A 8 20.37 -11.25 -28.77
C THR A 8 19.48 -10.11 -28.27
N GLU A 9 18.25 -10.41 -27.88
CA GLU A 9 17.34 -9.44 -27.27
C GLU A 9 17.19 -9.68 -25.75
N PHE A 10 18.26 -9.58 -24.97
CA PHE A 10 18.11 -9.52 -23.50
C PHE A 10 19.26 -8.77 -22.82
N VAL A 11 19.60 -7.54 -23.23
CA VAL A 11 20.22 -6.53 -22.34
C VAL A 11 20.00 -5.12 -22.91
N VAL A 12 18.76 -4.63 -22.99
CA VAL A 12 18.50 -3.17 -23.07
C VAL A 12 17.27 -2.80 -22.24
N VAL A 13 17.22 -3.29 -21.01
CA VAL A 13 16.35 -2.73 -19.95
C VAL A 13 17.25 -2.51 -18.75
N SER A 14 18.13 -1.49 -18.82
CA SER A 14 19.06 -1.23 -17.70
C SER A 14 19.66 0.18 -17.62
N ASN A 15 19.29 1.15 -18.47
CA ASN A 15 19.85 2.51 -18.34
C ASN A 15 18.81 3.62 -18.24
N LEU A 16 17.57 3.44 -18.70
CA LEU A 16 16.52 4.45 -18.54
C LEU A 16 15.80 4.33 -17.19
N GLU A 17 15.44 3.10 -16.80
CA GLU A 17 14.79 2.83 -15.52
C GLU A 17 15.73 3.14 -14.33
N ASN A 18 17.01 2.77 -14.43
CA ASN A 18 18.01 3.15 -13.42
C ASN A 18 18.19 4.67 -13.34
N ARG A 19 18.17 5.42 -14.45
CA ARG A 19 18.27 6.89 -14.41
C ARG A 19 17.07 7.56 -13.76
N ILE A 20 15.87 7.00 -13.91
CA ILE A 20 14.65 7.53 -13.25
C ILE A 20 14.71 7.24 -11.75
N ILE A 21 15.15 6.04 -11.37
CA ILE A 21 15.34 5.65 -9.97
C ILE A 21 16.43 6.52 -9.32
N ASP A 22 17.58 6.68 -9.97
CA ASP A 22 18.69 7.51 -9.50
C ASP A 22 18.31 9.00 -9.44
N ALA A 23 17.52 9.51 -10.38
CA ALA A 23 16.99 10.86 -10.33
C ALA A 23 16.02 11.05 -9.15
N GLY A 24 15.20 10.02 -8.86
CA GLY A 24 14.31 9.99 -7.69
C GLY A 24 15.09 10.01 -6.37
N ILE A 25 16.13 9.17 -6.26
CA ILE A 25 17.00 9.08 -5.08
C ILE A 25 17.76 10.39 -4.85
N ASN A 26 18.37 10.96 -5.90
CA ASN A 26 19.09 12.24 -5.79
C ASN A 26 18.18 13.41 -5.42
N LYS A 27 16.92 13.42 -5.90
CA LYS A 27 15.92 14.45 -5.54
C LYS A 27 15.49 14.31 -4.08
N ALA A 28 15.34 13.09 -3.59
CA ALA A 28 15.04 12.80 -2.18
C ALA A 28 16.21 13.19 -1.25
N GLU A 29 17.45 12.90 -1.64
CA GLU A 29 18.64 13.24 -0.85
C GLU A 29 18.88 14.76 -0.77
N ASN A 30 18.65 15.48 -1.88
CA ASN A 30 18.71 16.95 -1.90
C ASN A 30 17.59 17.58 -1.06
N TRP A 31 16.39 17.00 -1.06
CA TRP A 31 15.31 17.44 -0.19
C TRP A 31 15.64 17.24 1.29
N TRP A 32 16.22 16.08 1.65
CA TRP A 32 16.68 15.79 3.02
C TRP A 32 17.72 16.81 3.52
N LYS A 33 18.74 17.10 2.71
CA LYS A 33 19.82 18.04 3.06
C LYS A 33 19.30 19.47 3.28
N ASN A 34 18.27 19.89 2.54
CA ASN A 34 17.72 21.25 2.62
C ASN A 34 16.70 21.45 3.75
N ARG A 35 16.20 20.37 4.38
CA ARG A 35 15.22 20.44 5.47
C ARG A 35 15.79 21.06 6.76
N HIS A 36 17.09 20.93 7.00
CA HIS A 36 17.72 21.45 8.21
C HIS A 36 18.00 22.96 8.18
N ASN A 37 17.88 23.62 7.02
CA ASN A 37 18.17 25.06 6.88
C ASN A 37 16.96 25.98 7.13
N HIS A 38 15.74 25.45 7.26
CA HIS A 38 14.52 26.26 7.37
C HIS A 38 13.88 26.32 8.77
N SER A 39 14.51 25.76 9.79
CA SER A 39 13.96 25.79 11.15
C SER A 39 14.33 27.08 11.91
N LYS A 40 13.96 28.25 11.37
CA LYS A 40 13.92 29.53 12.09
C LYS A 40 13.17 30.64 11.32
N SER A 41 11.85 30.53 11.22
CA SER A 41 10.95 31.69 11.45
C SER A 41 9.53 31.19 11.64
N GLN A 42 9.01 31.33 12.86
CA GLN A 42 7.58 31.34 13.13
C GLN A 42 7.19 32.80 13.30
N GLN A 43 6.35 33.30 12.39
CA GLN A 43 5.41 34.37 12.72
C GLN A 43 4.04 33.99 12.20
N ILE A 44 3.10 34.12 13.11
CA ILE A 44 1.66 33.86 13.01
C ILE A 44 1.04 34.92 12.12
N SER A 45 0.20 34.54 11.15
CA SER A 45 -0.85 35.41 10.60
C SER A 45 -1.98 34.60 9.95
N GLU A 46 -3.16 34.82 10.53
CA GLU A 46 -4.47 34.99 9.91
C GLU A 46 -5.18 33.85 9.18
N MET A 47 -6.34 33.50 9.76
CA MET A 47 -7.45 32.79 9.15
C MET A 47 -7.90 33.52 7.88
N THR A 48 -7.47 33.03 6.74
CA THR A 48 -8.21 33.15 5.49
C THR A 48 -8.57 31.74 5.07
N SER A 49 -9.86 31.48 4.86
CA SER A 49 -10.32 30.24 4.24
C SER A 49 -9.71 30.17 2.84
N SER A 50 -8.56 29.54 2.75
CA SER A 50 -7.90 29.27 1.48
C SER A 50 -8.87 28.43 0.64
N PRO A 51 -8.98 28.67 -0.69
CA PRO A 51 -9.71 27.74 -1.54
C PRO A 51 -9.19 26.34 -1.26
N ILE A 52 -10.07 25.36 -1.12
CA ILE A 52 -9.69 23.96 -0.93
C ILE A 52 -8.90 23.58 -2.18
N VAL A 53 -7.57 23.65 -2.09
CA VAL A 53 -6.69 23.25 -3.20
C VAL A 53 -6.88 21.75 -3.33
N GLU A 54 -7.63 21.34 -4.34
CA GLU A 54 -7.85 19.94 -4.69
C GLU A 54 -6.54 19.36 -5.22
N LYS A 55 -5.68 18.95 -4.29
CA LYS A 55 -4.45 18.27 -4.66
C LYS A 55 -4.81 16.89 -5.19
N SER A 56 -4.43 16.64 -6.44
CA SER A 56 -4.51 15.34 -7.11
C SER A 56 -3.10 14.76 -7.30
N GLY A 57 -2.99 13.47 -7.55
CA GLY A 57 -1.69 12.83 -7.69
C GLY A 57 -1.77 11.31 -7.80
N GLN A 58 -0.64 10.67 -7.57
CA GLN A 58 -0.50 9.22 -7.57
C GLN A 58 -0.07 8.76 -6.17
N LEU A 59 -0.82 7.83 -5.59
CA LEU A 59 -0.50 7.18 -4.32
C LEU A 59 0.08 5.80 -4.62
N ILE A 60 1.27 5.54 -4.11
CA ILE A 60 1.98 4.27 -4.26
C ILE A 60 2.05 3.62 -2.89
N ILE A 61 1.60 2.36 -2.80
CA ILE A 61 1.52 1.61 -1.54
C ILE A 61 2.21 0.27 -1.69
N GLU A 62 3.08 -0.06 -0.73
CA GLU A 62 3.59 -1.41 -0.53
C GLU A 62 3.14 -1.94 0.84
N ILE A 63 2.69 -3.19 0.87
CA ILE A 63 2.25 -3.87 2.09
C ILE A 63 3.43 -4.64 2.66
N LEU A 64 3.89 -4.28 3.85
CA LEU A 64 5.09 -4.89 4.41
C LEU A 64 4.74 -6.11 5.27
N ARG A 65 3.82 -5.94 6.22
CA ARG A 65 3.41 -7.01 7.14
C ARG A 65 2.12 -6.70 7.88
N THR A 66 1.53 -7.73 8.48
CA THR A 66 0.50 -7.62 9.51
C THR A 66 1.04 -8.07 10.86
N GLN A 67 0.41 -7.59 11.92
CA GLN A 67 0.74 -7.99 13.28
C GLN A 67 -0.52 -8.14 14.12
N ASP A 68 -0.50 -9.09 15.04
CA ASP A 68 -1.53 -9.34 16.05
C ASP A 68 -2.94 -9.57 15.45
N LEU A 69 -3.01 -10.20 14.28
CA LEU A 69 -4.29 -10.54 13.65
C LEU A 69 -5.11 -11.48 14.56
N HIS A 70 -6.32 -11.06 14.88
CA HIS A 70 -7.23 -11.84 15.70
C HIS A 70 -8.08 -12.76 14.83
N GLU A 71 -7.79 -14.06 14.85
CA GLU A 71 -8.76 -15.04 14.40
C GLU A 71 -9.91 -15.13 15.40
N SER A 72 -11.13 -14.77 14.96
CA SER A 72 -12.36 -15.17 15.66
C SER A 72 -12.26 -16.65 16.05
N ARG A 73 -12.24 -16.91 17.37
CA ARG A 73 -12.08 -18.20 18.04
C ARG A 73 -13.10 -19.21 17.51
N SER A 74 -12.78 -19.92 16.45
CA SER A 74 -13.61 -20.99 15.93
C SER A 74 -12.78 -21.90 15.03
N SER A 75 -11.96 -22.74 15.65
CA SER A 75 -12.00 -24.18 15.46
C SER A 75 -10.87 -24.79 16.28
N MET A 76 -11.21 -25.34 17.45
CA MET A 76 -10.47 -26.51 17.91
C MET A 76 -10.56 -27.57 16.80
N LEU A 77 -9.43 -28.26 16.61
CA LEU A 77 -9.26 -29.52 15.89
C LEU A 77 -8.89 -29.46 14.40
N THR A 78 -7.62 -29.89 14.22
CA THR A 78 -7.10 -30.84 13.24
C THR A 78 -6.76 -30.34 11.83
N THR A 79 -5.55 -30.77 11.43
CA THR A 79 -4.88 -30.69 10.11
C THR A 79 -4.47 -29.29 9.61
N THR A 80 -3.22 -28.93 9.95
CA THR A 80 -2.09 -28.48 9.08
C THR A 80 -2.34 -27.72 7.77
N SER A 81 -3.52 -27.19 7.51
CA SER A 81 -3.72 -26.20 6.46
C SER A 81 -3.34 -24.85 7.05
N PHE A 82 -2.09 -24.44 6.82
CA PHE A 82 -1.66 -23.07 7.07
C PHE A 82 -2.56 -22.15 6.23
N LYS A 83 -3.60 -21.60 6.85
CA LYS A 83 -4.55 -20.71 6.19
C LYS A 83 -3.89 -19.33 6.07
N ARG A 84 -3.22 -19.08 4.97
CA ARG A 84 -2.41 -17.86 4.78
C ARG A 84 -3.30 -16.67 4.40
N PRO A 85 -3.15 -15.53 5.07
CA PRO A 85 -3.91 -14.35 4.72
C PRO A 85 -3.37 -13.69 3.44
N TYR A 86 -4.23 -12.90 2.82
CA TYR A 86 -3.92 -11.98 1.74
C TYR A 86 -4.63 -10.66 2.01
N VAL A 87 -4.20 -9.60 1.33
CA VAL A 87 -4.75 -8.26 1.51
C VAL A 87 -5.38 -7.81 0.21
N ILE A 88 -6.58 -7.22 0.32
CA ILE A 88 -7.22 -6.45 -0.75
C ILE A 88 -7.10 -4.98 -0.35
N ILE A 89 -6.68 -4.15 -1.27
CA ILE A 89 -6.64 -2.70 -1.11
C ILE A 89 -7.44 -2.04 -2.22
N GLU A 90 -8.20 -1.01 -1.87
CA GLU A 90 -9.04 -0.28 -2.80
C GLU A 90 -8.99 1.21 -2.53
N CYS A 91 -8.90 1.99 -3.60
CA CYS A 91 -9.07 3.43 -3.57
C CYS A 91 -9.71 3.89 -4.89
N ASN A 92 -10.76 4.70 -4.82
CA ASN A 92 -11.45 5.24 -6.01
C ASN A 92 -11.82 4.17 -7.05
N LYS A 93 -12.41 3.04 -6.62
CA LYS A 93 -12.78 1.89 -7.47
C LYS A 93 -11.59 1.16 -8.14
N GLN A 94 -10.35 1.58 -7.89
CA GLN A 94 -9.15 0.83 -8.27
C GLN A 94 -8.87 -0.16 -7.14
N ARG A 95 -8.84 -1.46 -7.46
CA ARG A 95 -8.69 -2.53 -6.48
C ARG A 95 -7.52 -3.43 -6.85
N PHE A 96 -6.67 -3.72 -5.87
CA PHE A 96 -5.57 -4.66 -6.00
C PHE A 96 -5.63 -5.71 -4.89
N GLN A 97 -4.99 -6.85 -5.14
CA GLN A 97 -4.89 -7.94 -4.19
C GLN A 97 -3.44 -8.43 -4.13
N THR A 98 -2.94 -8.68 -2.92
CA THR A 98 -1.65 -9.33 -2.75
C THR A 98 -1.71 -10.82 -3.10
N THR A 99 -0.55 -11.42 -3.27
CA THR A 99 -0.40 -12.87 -3.08
C THR A 99 -0.79 -13.28 -1.66
N GLN A 100 -0.98 -14.58 -1.44
CA GLN A 100 -1.07 -15.11 -0.08
C GLN A 100 0.28 -14.96 0.63
N ALA A 101 0.24 -14.69 1.93
CA ALA A 101 1.44 -14.55 2.75
C ALA A 101 2.36 -15.77 2.67
N ASP A 102 3.62 -15.59 3.04
CA ASP A 102 4.66 -16.61 2.87
C ASP A 102 4.41 -17.88 3.69
N SER A 103 5.05 -19.00 3.31
CA SER A 103 4.92 -20.28 4.05
C SER A 103 5.37 -20.22 5.49
N ASN A 104 6.32 -19.34 5.77
CA ASN A 104 6.92 -19.15 7.08
C ASN A 104 6.14 -18.11 7.91
N SER A 105 5.11 -17.48 7.31
CA SER A 105 4.22 -16.57 8.00
C SER A 105 3.25 -17.31 8.93
N THR A 106 2.81 -16.61 9.97
CA THR A 106 1.75 -17.11 10.85
C THR A 106 0.46 -16.35 10.56
N ASN A 107 -0.68 -16.93 10.93
CA ASN A 107 -1.97 -16.24 10.77
C ASN A 107 -2.05 -14.96 11.61
N ARG A 108 -1.27 -14.85 12.70
CA ARG A 108 -1.24 -13.67 13.57
C ARG A 108 -0.29 -12.59 13.05
N ASN A 109 0.86 -13.00 12.53
CA ASN A 109 1.91 -12.12 12.01
C ASN A 109 2.30 -12.60 10.62
N SER A 110 1.86 -11.85 9.61
CA SER A 110 2.03 -12.21 8.21
C SER A 110 2.94 -11.25 7.48
N TYR A 111 3.73 -11.78 6.56
CA TYR A 111 4.66 -11.02 5.74
C TYR A 111 4.68 -11.60 4.32
N TRP A 112 5.15 -10.79 3.39
CA TRP A 112 5.22 -11.11 1.97
C TRP A 112 6.63 -10.82 1.47
N THR A 113 7.17 -11.77 0.70
CA THR A 113 8.44 -11.59 -0.02
C THR A 113 8.24 -11.27 -1.49
N SER A 114 7.02 -11.43 -2.01
CA SER A 114 6.66 -11.10 -3.40
C SER A 114 5.17 -10.78 -3.54
N GLY A 115 4.82 -9.94 -4.52
CA GLY A 115 3.41 -9.66 -4.87
C GLY A 115 2.64 -8.85 -3.82
N ASN A 116 3.33 -8.00 -3.07
CA ASN A 116 2.83 -7.13 -2.01
C ASN A 116 2.83 -5.63 -2.36
N GLY A 117 3.14 -5.32 -3.61
CA GLY A 117 3.27 -3.96 -4.13
C GLY A 117 4.54 -3.81 -4.99
N PRO A 118 4.86 -2.57 -5.40
CA PRO A 118 4.08 -1.36 -5.17
C PRO A 118 2.77 -1.35 -5.99
N PHE A 119 1.68 -0.93 -5.35
CA PHE A 119 0.37 -0.70 -5.97
C PHE A 119 0.15 0.79 -6.19
N CYS A 120 -0.24 1.16 -7.41
CA CYS A 120 -0.39 2.56 -7.80
C CYS A 120 -1.88 2.93 -7.93
N PHE A 121 -2.29 3.99 -7.24
CA PHE A 121 -3.63 4.54 -7.28
C PHE A 121 -3.62 5.96 -7.81
N ASN A 122 -4.50 6.25 -8.76
CA ASN A 122 -4.78 7.64 -9.14
C ASN A 122 -5.71 8.28 -8.09
N ILE A 123 -5.25 9.40 -7.53
CA ILE A 123 -5.96 10.18 -6.53
C ILE A 123 -6.50 11.44 -7.20
N SER A 124 -7.82 11.60 -7.15
CA SER A 124 -8.51 12.74 -7.74
C SER A 124 -8.63 13.88 -6.75
N ASN A 125 -8.93 13.58 -5.49
CA ASN A 125 -9.07 14.59 -4.44
C ASN A 125 -8.59 14.04 -3.09
N LEU A 126 -7.45 14.54 -2.61
CA LEU A 126 -6.83 14.09 -1.36
C LEU A 126 -7.73 14.17 -0.12
N ASN A 127 -8.70 15.08 -0.10
CA ASN A 127 -9.57 15.27 1.06
C ASN A 127 -10.83 14.39 1.01
N MET A 128 -11.19 13.88 -0.17
CA MET A 128 -12.42 13.11 -0.39
C MET A 128 -12.15 11.62 -0.63
N ASP A 129 -10.95 11.29 -1.11
CA ASP A 129 -10.59 9.93 -1.45
C ASP A 129 -10.24 9.13 -0.17
N TYR A 130 -10.65 7.87 -0.14
CA TYR A 130 -10.38 6.93 0.95
C TYR A 130 -9.64 5.71 0.43
N LEU A 131 -8.72 5.21 1.25
CA LEU A 131 -8.12 3.89 1.11
C LEU A 131 -8.87 2.92 2.01
N THR A 132 -9.44 1.88 1.41
CA THR A 132 -10.04 0.76 2.12
C THR A 132 -9.15 -0.47 1.99
N ILE A 133 -8.89 -1.13 3.11
CA ILE A 133 -8.01 -2.29 3.21
C ILE A 133 -8.79 -3.42 3.86
N TRP A 134 -8.75 -4.60 3.28
CA TRP A 134 -9.27 -5.83 3.88
C TRP A 134 -8.17 -6.86 3.99
N VAL A 135 -7.98 -7.41 5.18
CA VAL A 135 -7.18 -8.61 5.39
C VAL A 135 -8.13 -9.80 5.41
N GLN A 136 -7.92 -10.72 4.47
CA GLN A 136 -8.77 -11.88 4.28
C GLN A 136 -7.95 -13.16 4.34
N GLN A 137 -8.61 -14.26 4.64
CA GLN A 137 -8.01 -15.58 4.72
C GLN A 137 -8.88 -16.55 3.93
N GLN A 138 -8.28 -17.26 2.99
CA GLN A 138 -9.02 -18.24 2.20
C GLN A 138 -9.43 -19.41 3.11
N ASP A 139 -10.69 -19.81 3.03
CA ASP A 139 -11.23 -20.89 3.85
C ASP A 139 -11.89 -21.93 2.95
N ARG A 140 -11.20 -23.06 2.74
CA ARG A 140 -11.62 -24.11 1.81
C ARG A 140 -13.02 -24.66 2.12
N LEU A 141 -13.41 -24.70 3.39
CA LEU A 141 -14.74 -25.17 3.82
C LEU A 141 -15.86 -24.18 3.46
N ARG A 142 -15.49 -22.93 3.19
CA ARG A 142 -16.36 -21.78 2.95
C ARG A 142 -16.64 -21.60 1.45
N VAL A 143 -15.72 -22.09 0.60
CA VAL A 143 -15.91 -22.29 -0.85
C VAL A 143 -17.17 -23.12 -1.13
N ILE A 144 -17.44 -24.15 -0.32
CA ILE A 144 -18.62 -25.02 -0.48
C ILE A 144 -19.95 -24.26 -0.22
N LYS A 145 -19.90 -23.14 0.51
CA LYS A 145 -21.06 -22.30 0.86
C LYS A 145 -21.16 -21.01 0.04
N GLY A 146 -20.34 -20.85 -1.01
CA GLY A 146 -20.32 -19.66 -1.85
C GLY A 146 -19.72 -18.41 -1.19
N ASN A 147 -18.98 -18.58 -0.08
CA ASN A 147 -18.35 -17.46 0.63
C ASN A 147 -16.87 -17.77 0.83
N GLU A 148 -16.05 -17.44 -0.16
CA GLU A 148 -14.72 -18.02 -0.39
C GLU A 148 -13.65 -17.58 0.63
N SER A 149 -13.90 -16.50 1.37
CA SER A 149 -12.93 -15.93 2.30
C SER A 149 -13.51 -15.55 3.67
N LYS A 150 -12.67 -15.62 4.69
CA LYS A 150 -12.92 -15.13 6.04
C LYS A 150 -12.25 -13.78 6.19
N MET A 151 -13.02 -12.72 6.45
CA MET A 151 -12.47 -11.42 6.82
C MET A 151 -11.80 -11.50 8.19
N LEU A 152 -10.53 -11.12 8.26
CA LEU A 152 -9.75 -11.04 9.50
C LEU A 152 -9.84 -9.64 10.10
N GLY A 153 -9.76 -8.60 9.27
CA GLY A 153 -9.92 -7.22 9.68
C GLY A 153 -9.97 -6.29 8.49
N MET A 154 -10.40 -5.06 8.72
CA MET A 154 -10.45 -4.00 7.72
C MET A 154 -10.04 -2.65 8.31
N CYS A 155 -9.55 -1.77 7.46
CA CYS A 155 -9.27 -0.38 7.77
C CYS A 155 -9.79 0.50 6.64
N GLU A 156 -10.36 1.65 6.99
CA GLU A 156 -10.70 2.70 6.04
C GLU A 156 -10.07 3.99 6.56
N ILE A 157 -9.34 4.69 5.69
CA ILE A 157 -8.60 5.89 6.06
C ILE A 157 -8.60 6.91 4.93
N ASN A 158 -8.74 8.17 5.27
CA ASN A 158 -8.70 9.27 4.31
C ASN A 158 -7.27 9.45 3.78
N ILE A 159 -7.09 9.63 2.46
CA ILE A 159 -5.76 9.73 1.86
C ILE A 159 -4.96 10.91 2.42
N SER A 160 -5.59 12.05 2.75
CA SER A 160 -4.92 13.21 3.36
C SER A 160 -4.16 12.87 4.64
N GLN A 161 -4.57 11.83 5.38
CA GLN A 161 -3.91 11.39 6.61
C GLN A 161 -2.68 10.51 6.34
N LEU A 162 -2.57 9.93 5.14
CA LEU A 162 -1.52 8.99 4.76
C LEU A 162 -0.33 9.66 4.07
N ILE A 163 -0.57 10.65 3.20
CA ILE A 163 0.43 11.17 2.26
C ILE A 163 1.67 11.80 2.90
N HIS A 164 1.62 12.11 4.20
CA HIS A 164 2.72 12.70 4.95
C HIS A 164 3.60 11.67 5.66
N GLN A 165 3.28 10.38 5.51
CA GLN A 165 3.94 9.28 6.21
C GLN A 165 4.62 8.37 5.18
N GLU A 166 5.91 8.10 5.36
CA GLU A 166 6.64 7.14 4.52
C GLU A 166 6.27 5.70 4.88
N GLN A 167 6.03 5.46 6.17
CA GLN A 167 5.67 4.15 6.70
C GLN A 167 4.68 4.32 7.85
N VAL A 168 3.60 3.54 7.86
CA VAL A 168 2.51 3.68 8.84
C VAL A 168 1.93 2.34 9.28
N TRP A 169 1.72 2.20 10.59
CA TRP A 169 0.86 1.16 11.15
C TRP A 169 -0.59 1.63 11.19
N LEU A 170 -1.46 0.91 10.49
CA LEU A 170 -2.89 1.15 10.49
C LEU A 170 -3.62 0.10 11.34
N PRO A 171 -4.47 0.51 12.30
CA PRO A 171 -5.24 -0.42 13.09
C PRO A 171 -6.34 -1.06 12.24
N LEU A 172 -6.45 -2.39 12.32
CA LEU A 172 -7.50 -3.16 11.69
C LEU A 172 -8.65 -3.37 12.67
N ARG A 173 -9.88 -3.31 12.16
CA ARG A 173 -11.09 -3.60 12.92
C ARG A 173 -11.93 -4.68 12.25
N LYS A 174 -12.67 -5.42 13.05
CA LYS A 174 -13.68 -6.38 12.60
C LYS A 174 -14.87 -6.28 13.52
N ASP A 175 -16.05 -6.00 12.96
CA ASP A 175 -17.29 -5.82 13.75
C ASP A 175 -17.10 -4.81 14.89
N ASN A 176 -16.42 -3.69 14.61
CA ASN A 176 -16.01 -2.64 15.55
C ASN A 176 -15.06 -3.07 16.69
N ARG A 177 -14.49 -4.27 16.63
CA ARG A 177 -13.47 -4.74 17.59
C ARG A 177 -12.06 -4.66 17.00
N PRO A 178 -11.02 -4.43 17.83
CA PRO A 178 -9.64 -4.53 17.39
C PRO A 178 -9.37 -5.90 16.77
N ALA A 179 -8.77 -5.89 15.59
CA ALA A 179 -8.53 -7.09 14.79
C ALA A 179 -7.05 -7.31 14.42
N GLY A 180 -6.16 -6.41 14.86
CA GLY A 180 -4.73 -6.41 14.57
C GLY A 180 -4.31 -5.09 13.94
N GLN A 181 -3.17 -5.11 13.26
CA GLN A 181 -2.63 -3.94 12.56
C GLN A 181 -1.89 -4.34 11.27
N ILE A 182 -1.79 -3.41 10.33
CA ILE A 182 -1.06 -3.57 9.06
C ILE A 182 -0.04 -2.47 8.88
N LEU A 183 1.15 -2.82 8.42
CA LEU A 183 2.24 -1.90 8.13
C LEU A 183 2.29 -1.65 6.62
N LEU A 184 2.16 -0.38 6.25
CA LEU A 184 2.27 0.09 4.87
C LEU A 184 3.51 0.95 4.70
N GLN A 185 4.11 0.88 3.52
CA GLN A 185 5.01 1.89 3.00
C GLN A 185 4.27 2.69 1.93
N ILE A 186 4.38 4.02 1.99
CA ILE A 186 3.55 4.95 1.22
C ILE A 186 4.43 6.01 0.57
N VAL A 187 4.18 6.26 -0.71
CA VAL A 187 4.76 7.39 -1.45
C VAL A 187 3.65 8.10 -2.19
N PHE A 188 3.54 9.42 -2.03
CA PHE A 188 2.60 10.25 -2.78
C PHE A 188 3.34 11.16 -3.75
N ILE A 189 2.98 11.07 -5.03
CA ILE A 189 3.51 11.91 -6.10
C ILE A 189 2.42 12.91 -6.48
N PRO A 190 2.52 14.18 -6.06
CA PRO A 190 1.55 15.20 -6.44
C PRO A 190 1.60 15.42 -7.95
N LYS A 191 0.44 15.58 -8.58
CA LYS A 191 0.36 16.04 -9.96
C LYS A 191 0.71 17.53 -9.97
N GLU A 192 1.74 17.91 -10.73
CA GLU A 192 2.02 19.33 -10.94
C GLU A 192 0.79 19.95 -11.62
N GLU A 193 0.19 20.96 -10.99
CA GLU A 193 -0.76 21.83 -11.65
C GLU A 193 0.02 22.52 -12.76
N SER A 194 -0.26 22.15 -14.01
CA SER A 194 0.23 22.91 -15.14
C SER A 194 -0.42 24.28 -15.06
N SER A 195 0.37 25.26 -14.61
CA SER A 195 0.02 26.68 -14.65
C SER A 195 -0.31 27.02 -16.10
N ARG A 196 -1.60 27.06 -16.41
CA ARG A 196 -2.16 27.61 -17.64
C ARG A 196 -2.58 29.04 -17.39
#